data_AF-A0A7I9WLQ9-F1
#
_entry.id   AF-A0A7I9WLQ9-F1
#
_cell.length_a   1.000
_cell.length_b   1.000
_cell.length_c   1.000
_cell.angle_alpha   90.00
_cell.angle_beta   90.00
_cell.angle_gamma   90.00
#
_symmetry.space_group_name_H-M   'P 1'
#
loop_
_entity.id
_entity.type
_entity.pdbx_description
1 polymer ?
#
loop_
_entity_poly.entity_id
_entity_poly.type
_entity_poly.pdbx_seq_one_letter_code
_entity_poly.pdbx_strand_id
1 'polypeptide(L)' 'MKLGIHLPFLDIDGGTAAISGELARVGAAVENAGISWLSLMDHYFQIEPTGLPAESTMLEPTPP' A
#
# COMPACT_ATOMS: atom_id res chain seq x y z
N MET A 1 -5.27 -17.01 -17.40
CA MET A 1 -5.72 -16.44 -16.11
C MET A 1 -4.82 -15.25 -15.78
N LYS A 2 -5.35 -14.16 -15.21
CA LYS A 2 -4.56 -12.99 -14.80
C LYS A 2 -4.43 -12.96 -13.28
N LEU A 3 -3.24 -12.69 -12.77
CA LEU A 3 -2.97 -12.55 -11.33
C LEU A 3 -2.89 -11.07 -10.95
N GLY A 4 -3.33 -10.74 -9.73
CA GLY A 4 -3.25 -9.40 -9.15
C GLY A 4 -2.70 -9.45 -7.73
N ILE A 5 -2.11 -8.33 -7.29
CA ILE A 5 -1.64 -8.12 -5.92
C ILE A 5 -2.41 -6.94 -5.33
N HIS A 6 -2.84 -7.09 -4.08
CA HIS A 6 -3.37 -6.01 -3.27
C HIS A 6 -2.39 -5.71 -2.13
N LEU A 7 -2.01 -4.44 -1.98
CA LEU A 7 -1.15 -3.95 -0.91
C LEU A 7 -2.02 -3.19 0.11
N PRO A 8 -2.45 -3.87 1.20
CA PRO A 8 -3.27 -3.22 2.21
C PRO A 8 -2.45 -2.40 3.22
N PHE A 9 -1.12 -2.57 3.25
CA PHE A 9 -0.25 -2.01 4.29
C PHE A 9 0.86 -1.16 3.69
N LEU A 10 1.06 0.04 4.24
CA LEU A 10 2.09 1.00 3.82
C LEU A 10 3.05 1.37 4.95
N ASP A 11 3.12 0.54 5.99
CA ASP A 11 4.14 0.65 7.03
C ASP A 11 5.51 0.28 6.44
N ILE A 12 6.18 1.31 5.96
CA ILE A 12 7.43 1.25 5.24
C ILE A 12 8.52 1.88 6.10
N ASP A 13 9.69 1.23 6.13
CA ASP A 13 10.88 1.79 6.77
C ASP A 13 11.21 3.16 6.18
N GLY A 14 11.29 4.19 7.03
CA GLY A 14 11.42 5.59 6.61
C GLY A 14 10.09 6.37 6.58
N GLY A 15 8.96 5.73 6.91
CA GLY A 15 7.66 6.36 7.08
C GLY A 15 7.09 6.95 5.80
N THR A 16 6.20 7.94 5.93
CA THR A 16 5.46 8.53 4.80
C THR A 16 6.36 9.04 3.67
N ALA A 17 7.53 9.58 4.00
CA ALA A 17 8.47 10.09 2.99
C ALA A 17 9.05 8.99 2.08
N ALA A 18 9.11 7.74 2.55
CA ALA A 18 9.64 6.61 1.80
C ALA A 18 8.62 5.95 0.86
N ILE A 19 7.31 6.19 1.08
CA ILE A 19 6.22 5.52 0.35
C ILE A 19 6.36 5.66 -1.17
N SER A 20 6.67 6.85 -1.67
CA SER A 20 6.73 7.10 -3.12
C SER A 20 7.81 6.26 -3.81
N GLY A 21 9.00 6.19 -3.22
CA GLY A 21 10.11 5.40 -3.73
C GLY A 21 9.82 3.90 -3.67
N GLU A 22 9.22 3.44 -2.57
CA GLU A 22 8.86 2.03 -2.40
C GLU A 22 7.72 1.60 -3.34
N LEU A 23 6.70 2.43 -3.54
CA LEU A 23 5.64 2.13 -4.52
C LEU A 23 6.19 2.06 -5.95
N ALA A 24 7.15 2.93 -6.31
CA ALA A 24 7.82 2.85 -7.60
C ALA A 24 8.61 1.53 -7.75
N ARG A 25 9.31 1.10 -6.70
CA ARG A 25 10.04 -0.17 -6.67
C ARG A 25 9.09 -1.37 -6.78
N VAL A 26 7.96 -1.36 -6.07
CA VAL A 26 6.96 -2.43 -6.14
C VAL A 26 6.28 -2.46 -7.51
N GLY A 27 5.93 -1.31 -8.10
CA GLY A 27 5.38 -1.24 -9.45
C GLY A 27 6.27 -1.94 -10.47
N ALA A 28 7.57 -1.62 -10.49
CA ALA A 28 8.54 -2.29 -11.35
C ALA A 28 8.64 -3.80 -11.08
N ALA A 29 8.59 -4.22 -9.81
CA ALA A 29 8.63 -5.64 -9.45
C ALA A 29 7.38 -6.41 -9.92
N VAL A 30 6.20 -5.81 -9.81
CA VAL A 30 4.91 -6.35 -10.25
C VAL A 30 4.90 -6.53 -11.78
N GLU A 31 5.36 -5.54 -12.52
CA GLU A 31 5.50 -5.61 -13.98
C GLU A 31 6.46 -6.73 -14.39
N ASN A 32 7.64 -6.79 -13.78
CA ASN A 32 8.64 -7.82 -14.06
C ASN A 32 8.15 -9.24 -13.73
N ALA A 33 7.27 -9.38 -12.74
CA ALA A 33 6.66 -10.65 -12.35
C ALA A 33 5.47 -11.05 -13.24
N GLY A 34 5.08 -10.22 -14.22
CA GLY A 34 3.94 -10.49 -15.10
C GLY A 34 2.57 -10.37 -14.41
N ILE A 35 2.52 -9.68 -13.26
CA ILE A 35 1.28 -9.43 -12.54
C ILE A 35 0.48 -8.35 -13.27
N SER A 36 -0.80 -8.63 -13.50
CA SER A 36 -1.64 -7.80 -14.38
C SER A 36 -2.38 -6.68 -13.64
N TRP A 37 -2.31 -6.64 -12.32
CA TRP A 37 -3.04 -5.70 -11.49
C TRP A 37 -2.32 -5.45 -10.16
N LEU A 38 -2.21 -4.18 -9.78
CA LEU A 38 -1.76 -3.74 -8.47
C LEU A 38 -2.83 -2.80 -7.89
N SER A 39 -3.39 -3.13 -6.72
CA SER A 39 -4.26 -2.23 -5.96
C SER A 39 -3.68 -1.92 -4.59
N LEU A 40 -4.09 -0.77 -4.05
CA LEU A 40 -3.70 -0.28 -2.73
C LEU A 40 -4.96 -0.17 -1.85
N MET A 41 -4.77 -0.22 -0.54
CA MET A 41 -5.72 0.32 0.43
C MET A 41 -5.26 1.73 0.79
N ASP A 42 -6.12 2.73 0.68
CA ASP A 42 -5.73 4.11 0.93
C ASP A 42 -6.63 4.86 1.91
N HIS A 43 -7.74 4.27 2.39
CA HIS A 43 -8.64 4.94 3.34
C HIS A 43 -8.47 4.47 4.80
N TYR A 44 -8.42 5.42 5.74
CA TYR A 44 -8.35 5.26 7.19
C TYR A 44 -9.44 4.33 7.73
N PHE A 45 -10.68 4.47 7.24
CA PHE A 45 -11.77 3.58 7.66
C PHE A 45 -11.61 2.13 7.19
N GLN A 46 -10.63 1.84 6.33
CA GLN A 46 -10.26 0.47 5.96
C GLN A 46 -9.23 -0.15 6.90
N ILE A 47 -8.62 0.61 7.82
CA ILE A 47 -7.62 0.11 8.77
C ILE A 47 -8.25 -0.86 9.78
N GLU A 48 -9.36 -0.50 10.42
CA GLU A 48 -9.97 -1.31 11.49
C GLU A 48 -10.24 -2.76 11.06
N PRO A 49 -10.84 -3.05 9.88
CA PRO A 49 -11.03 -4.42 9.41
C PRO A 49 -9.75 -5.24 9.23
N THR A 50 -8.59 -4.60 9.10
CA THR A 50 -7.29 -5.29 8.92
C THR A 50 -6.62 -5.67 10.25
N GLY A 51 -7.12 -5.18 11.38
CA GLY A 51 -6.52 -5.39 12.70
C GLY A 51 -5.27 -4.53 12.97
N LEU A 52 -4.98 -3.57 12.09
CA LEU A 52 -3.92 -2.59 12.26
C LEU A 52 -4.34 -1.44 13.20
N PRO A 53 -3.39 -0.76 13.85
CA PRO A 53 -3.69 0.40 14.67
C PRO A 53 -4.09 1.62 13.82
N ALA A 54 -4.90 2.52 14.36
CA ALA A 54 -5.45 3.68 13.64
C ALA A 54 -4.37 4.63 13.09
N GLU A 55 -3.22 4.68 13.74
CA GLU A 55 -2.03 5.44 13.34
C GLU A 55 -1.22 4.80 12.20
N SER A 56 -1.64 3.65 11.68
CA SER A 56 -0.95 2.99 10.57
C SER A 56 -0.91 3.87 9.33
N THR A 57 0.16 3.74 8.58
CA THR A 57 0.44 4.62 7.45
C THR A 57 -0.55 4.39 6.30
N MET A 58 -1.16 5.46 5.77
CA MET A 58 -2.06 5.45 4.62
C MET A 58 -1.65 6.50 3.57
N LEU A 59 -2.14 6.38 2.33
CA LEU A 59 -1.98 7.46 1.35
C LEU A 59 -2.94 8.61 1.60
N GLU A 60 -4.15 8.33 2.09
CA GLU A 60 -5.01 9.43 2.52
C GLU A 60 -4.45 10.10 3.77
N PRO A 61 -4.67 11.41 3.93
CA PRO A 61 -4.34 12.10 5.17
C PRO A 61 -5.16 11.48 6.32
N THR A 62 -4.49 11.08 7.40
CA THR A 62 -5.19 10.67 8.62
C THR A 62 -6.03 11.84 9.15
N PRO A 63 -7.30 11.62 9.51
CA PRO A 63 -8.13 12.66 10.11
C PRO A 63 -7.51 13.15 11.45
N PRO A 64 -7.76 14.41 11.85
CA PRO A 64 -7.23 14.99 13.10
C PRO A 64 -7.82 14.35 14.36
#